data_AF-A0A953IMV7-F1
#
_entry.id   AF-A0A953IMV7-F1
#
_cell.length_a   1.000
_cell.length_b   1.000
_cell.length_c   1.000
_cell.angle_alpha   90.00
_cell.angle_beta   90.00
_cell.angle_gamma   90.00
#
_symmetry.space_group_name_H-M   'P 1'
#
loop_
_entity.id
_entity.type
_entity.pdbx_description
1 polymer ?
#
loop_
_entity_poly.entity_id
_entity_poly.type
_entity_poly.pdbx_seq_one_letter_code
_entity_poly.pdbx_strand_id
1 'polypeptide(L)'
;MTPPIASRGTPGSSGSLASRITGTPWAATKDDRGRFEDWLAALPGSVNAELGRLFASHPAAHAIVSGLPHFSPYLWDLASGDTGRLLSILQSDPDAHLTSLVTDVTAQADRVTSESEMMRALRAVKAQAALLIALADIGKVWPVMRVTAALTELADTAVRAAVRFLMNDLVRRGKLNPADKAQPEIGSGYFVLAMGKMGAFELNYSSDIDLIVLFDPERTALPPGTEAAAAHVRLTRGLVKLLQERTTDGYVFRV
;
A
#
# COMPACT_ATOMS: atom_id res chain seq x y z
N MET A 1 8.24 -23.64 16.09
CA MET A 1 7.57 -24.30 14.95
C MET A 1 6.69 -23.28 14.28
N THR A 2 7.19 -22.68 13.20
CA THR A 2 6.43 -21.75 12.36
C THR A 2 5.35 -22.55 11.64
N PRO A 3 4.05 -22.17 11.70
CA PRO A 3 3.04 -22.85 10.92
C PRO A 3 3.33 -22.67 9.42
N PRO A 4 3.08 -23.69 8.58
CA PRO A 4 3.27 -23.58 7.14
C PRO A 4 2.28 -22.56 6.58
N ILE A 5 2.80 -21.56 5.87
CA ILE A 5 2.02 -20.64 5.04
C ILE A 5 1.24 -21.50 4.05
N ALA A 6 -0.09 -21.50 4.17
CA ALA A 6 -0.98 -22.21 3.28
C ALA A 6 -0.71 -21.81 1.82
N SER A 7 -0.74 -22.83 0.97
CA SER A 7 -0.36 -22.85 -0.45
C SER A 7 -0.70 -21.60 -1.25
N ARG A 8 0.30 -21.12 -1.98
CA ARG A 8 0.20 -20.17 -3.10
C ARG A 8 -1.01 -20.51 -3.97
N GLY A 9 -1.91 -19.55 -4.14
CA GLY A 9 -3.04 -19.64 -5.05
C GLY A 9 -2.60 -20.03 -6.46
N THR A 10 -3.49 -20.72 -7.17
CA THR A 10 -3.41 -21.04 -8.59
C THR A 10 -2.86 -19.85 -9.40
N PRO A 11 -1.96 -20.06 -10.39
CA PRO A 11 -1.47 -18.97 -11.22
C PRO A 11 -2.66 -18.32 -11.92
N GLY A 12 -2.98 -17.08 -11.54
CA GLY A 12 -3.97 -16.27 -12.24
C GLY A 12 -3.58 -16.14 -13.71
N SER A 13 -4.57 -16.15 -14.60
CA SER A 13 -4.42 -16.03 -16.05
C SER A 13 -3.35 -14.99 -16.43
N SER A 14 -2.27 -15.36 -17.12
CA SER A 14 -1.23 -14.41 -17.54
C SER A 14 -1.83 -13.21 -18.31
N GLY A 15 -1.39 -11.99 -18.01
CA GLY A 15 -1.87 -10.77 -18.70
C GLY A 15 -1.92 -9.54 -17.80
N SER A 16 -2.17 -8.37 -18.39
CA SER A 16 -2.32 -7.12 -17.63
C SER A 16 -3.67 -7.05 -16.91
N LEU A 17 -3.80 -6.18 -15.91
CA LEU A 17 -5.07 -5.91 -15.24
C LEU A 17 -6.14 -5.53 -16.26
N ALA A 18 -5.84 -4.63 -17.20
CA ALA A 18 -6.78 -4.22 -18.24
C ALA A 18 -7.30 -5.39 -19.08
N SER A 19 -6.44 -6.37 -19.40
CA SER A 19 -6.85 -7.57 -20.15
C SER A 19 -7.70 -8.56 -19.34
N ARG A 20 -7.59 -8.54 -18.01
CA ARG A 20 -8.32 -9.45 -17.12
C ARG A 20 -9.68 -8.91 -16.68
N ILE A 21 -9.88 -7.61 -16.77
CA ILE A 21 -11.18 -6.98 -16.47
C ILE A 21 -12.19 -7.47 -17.51
N THR A 22 -13.14 -8.31 -17.07
CA THR A 22 -14.13 -8.96 -17.95
C THR A 22 -15.54 -8.42 -17.79
N GLY A 23 -15.79 -7.59 -16.77
CA GLY A 23 -17.12 -7.04 -16.54
C GLY A 23 -17.08 -5.71 -15.83
N THR A 24 -18.15 -4.94 -16.01
CA THR A 24 -18.44 -3.77 -15.21
C THR A 24 -19.63 -4.08 -14.30
N PRO A 25 -19.60 -3.71 -13.01
CA PRO A 25 -20.79 -3.84 -12.17
C PRO A 25 -21.95 -2.95 -12.61
N TRP A 26 -21.71 -1.99 -13.51
CA TRP A 26 -22.66 -0.96 -13.91
C TRP A 26 -22.72 -0.73 -15.42
N ALA A 27 -23.83 -0.14 -15.86
CA ALA A 27 -23.96 0.52 -17.15
C ALA A 27 -23.77 2.03 -16.94
N ALA A 28 -22.77 2.64 -17.59
CA ALA A 28 -22.49 4.08 -17.43
C ALA A 28 -23.67 4.93 -17.93
N THR A 29 -24.13 5.90 -17.13
CA THR A 29 -25.17 6.84 -17.59
C THR A 29 -24.54 7.91 -18.50
N LYS A 30 -25.36 8.73 -19.20
CA LYS A 30 -24.85 9.75 -20.14
C LYS A 30 -24.14 10.92 -19.43
N ASP A 31 -24.50 11.23 -18.19
CA ASP A 31 -23.95 12.37 -17.43
C ASP A 31 -22.54 12.07 -16.86
N ASP A 32 -22.24 10.80 -16.59
CA ASP A 32 -20.99 10.35 -15.97
C ASP A 32 -19.75 10.54 -16.84
N ARG A 33 -19.92 10.77 -18.15
CA ARG A 33 -18.82 10.79 -19.12
C ARG A 33 -18.11 12.14 -19.22
N GLY A 34 -18.80 13.24 -18.90
CA GLY A 34 -18.26 14.60 -19.11
C GLY A 34 -16.97 14.86 -18.35
N ARG A 35 -16.95 14.57 -17.04
CA ARG A 35 -15.75 14.79 -16.19
C ARG A 35 -14.55 13.94 -16.61
N PHE A 36 -14.80 12.72 -17.09
CA PHE A 36 -13.76 11.84 -17.59
C PHE A 36 -13.22 12.31 -18.95
N GLU A 37 -14.11 12.70 -19.86
CA GLU A 37 -13.76 13.24 -21.18
C GLU A 37 -12.96 14.54 -21.07
N ASP A 38 -13.37 15.46 -20.19
CA ASP A 38 -12.65 16.70 -19.89
C ASP A 38 -11.26 16.42 -19.33
N TRP A 39 -11.15 15.47 -18.40
CA TRP A 39 -9.86 15.05 -17.86
C TRP A 39 -8.96 14.46 -18.94
N LEU A 40 -9.47 13.55 -19.78
CA LEU A 40 -8.71 12.99 -20.91
C LEU A 40 -8.23 14.09 -21.86
N ALA A 41 -9.09 15.05 -22.21
CA ALA A 41 -8.75 16.16 -23.10
C ALA A 41 -7.67 17.09 -22.53
N ALA A 42 -7.56 17.19 -21.20
CA ALA A 42 -6.54 17.98 -20.52
C ALA A 42 -5.17 17.27 -20.39
N LEU A 43 -5.09 15.96 -20.65
CA LEU A 43 -3.83 15.22 -20.55
C LEU A 43 -2.85 15.58 -21.68
N PRO A 44 -1.53 15.44 -21.44
CA PRO A 44 -0.53 15.52 -22.51
C PRO A 44 -0.87 14.56 -23.65
N GLY A 45 -0.72 15.01 -24.90
CA GLY A 45 -1.16 14.24 -26.08
C GLY A 45 -0.58 12.84 -26.18
N SER A 46 0.67 12.62 -25.72
CA SER A 46 1.28 11.29 -25.66
C SER A 46 0.57 10.34 -24.69
N VAL A 47 0.25 10.83 -23.49
CA VAL A 47 -0.43 10.08 -22.43
C VAL A 47 -1.89 9.81 -22.81
N ASN A 48 -2.58 10.82 -23.36
CA ASN A 48 -3.94 10.65 -23.87
C ASN A 48 -3.97 9.57 -24.97
N ALA A 49 -3.06 9.65 -25.96
CA ALA A 49 -3.00 8.64 -27.03
C ALA A 49 -2.70 7.23 -26.50
N GLU A 50 -1.89 7.10 -25.46
CA GLU A 50 -1.61 5.81 -24.83
C GLU A 50 -2.82 5.24 -24.10
N LEU A 51 -3.48 6.03 -23.25
CA LEU A 51 -4.73 5.63 -22.61
C LEU A 51 -5.82 5.31 -23.63
N GLY A 52 -5.95 6.11 -24.68
CA GLY A 52 -6.89 5.89 -25.77
C GLY A 52 -6.67 4.54 -26.45
N ARG A 53 -5.42 4.16 -26.77
CA ARG A 53 -5.09 2.82 -27.29
C ARG A 53 -5.45 1.72 -26.29
N LEU A 54 -5.06 1.89 -25.02
CA LEU A 54 -5.34 0.91 -23.96
C LEU A 54 -6.85 0.65 -23.84
N PHE A 55 -7.65 1.72 -23.78
CA PHE A 55 -9.10 1.67 -23.63
C PHE A 55 -9.82 1.16 -24.88
N ALA A 56 -9.31 1.45 -26.08
CA ALA A 56 -9.80 0.86 -27.31
C ALA A 56 -9.59 -0.66 -27.34
N SER A 57 -8.44 -1.14 -26.86
CA SER A 57 -8.15 -2.58 -26.73
C SER A 57 -8.90 -3.26 -25.57
N HIS A 58 -9.26 -2.50 -24.53
CA HIS A 58 -9.90 -3.02 -23.31
C HIS A 58 -11.15 -2.20 -22.92
N PRO A 59 -12.29 -2.37 -23.62
CA PRO A 59 -13.49 -1.57 -23.38
C PRO A 59 -14.07 -1.70 -21.96
N ALA A 60 -13.92 -2.86 -21.33
CA ALA A 60 -14.38 -3.08 -19.95
C ALA A 60 -13.55 -2.27 -18.94
N ALA A 61 -12.22 -2.19 -19.13
CA ALA A 61 -11.36 -1.34 -18.32
C ALA A 61 -11.70 0.14 -18.51
N HIS A 62 -11.97 0.56 -19.75
CA HIS A 62 -12.45 1.92 -20.04
C HIS A 62 -13.73 2.24 -19.27
N ALA A 63 -14.73 1.37 -19.35
CA ALA A 63 -16.02 1.58 -18.69
C ALA A 63 -15.91 1.65 -17.16
N ILE A 64 -14.97 0.92 -16.55
CA ILE A 64 -14.67 1.06 -15.11
C ILE A 64 -14.05 2.42 -14.82
N VAL A 65 -12.97 2.78 -15.53
CA VAL A 65 -12.22 4.01 -15.24
C VAL A 65 -13.08 5.25 -15.50
N SER A 66 -13.84 5.27 -16.59
CA SER A 66 -14.73 6.38 -16.93
C SER A 66 -15.89 6.55 -15.94
N GLY A 67 -16.25 5.49 -15.21
CA GLY A 67 -17.29 5.53 -14.17
C GLY A 67 -16.78 5.98 -12.80
N LEU A 68 -15.47 5.94 -12.55
CA LEU A 68 -14.91 6.32 -11.24
C LEU A 68 -15.33 7.71 -10.73
N PRO A 69 -15.41 8.78 -11.56
CA PRO A 69 -15.82 10.10 -11.08
C PRO A 69 -17.16 10.11 -10.35
N HIS A 70 -18.06 9.18 -10.70
CA HIS A 70 -19.40 9.05 -10.12
C HIS A 70 -19.41 8.08 -8.94
N PHE A 71 -18.90 6.86 -9.12
CA PHE A 71 -19.07 5.78 -8.14
C PHE A 71 -18.08 5.85 -6.98
N SER A 72 -16.91 6.45 -7.21
CA SER A 72 -15.89 6.58 -6.17
C SER A 72 -15.01 7.79 -6.43
N PRO A 73 -15.39 8.97 -5.88
CA PRO A 73 -14.55 10.16 -5.92
C PRO A 73 -13.14 9.90 -5.40
N TYR A 74 -13.01 9.03 -4.38
CA TYR A 74 -11.70 8.62 -3.86
C TYR A 74 -10.84 7.92 -4.92
N LEU A 75 -11.36 6.89 -5.60
CA LEU A 75 -10.58 6.19 -6.64
C LEU A 75 -10.33 7.09 -7.86
N TRP A 76 -11.27 7.98 -8.17
CA TRP A 76 -11.08 8.98 -9.19
C TRP A 76 -9.93 9.92 -8.86
N ASP A 77 -9.84 10.44 -7.64
CA ASP A 77 -8.74 11.32 -7.24
C ASP A 77 -7.39 10.59 -7.30
N LEU A 78 -7.36 9.30 -6.93
CA LEU A 78 -6.16 8.47 -7.05
C LEU A 78 -5.72 8.24 -8.51
N ALA A 79 -6.68 8.03 -9.42
CA ALA A 79 -6.43 7.74 -10.82
C ALA A 79 -6.12 8.99 -11.65
N SER A 80 -6.87 10.06 -11.41
CA SER A 80 -6.75 11.33 -12.15
C SER A 80 -5.59 12.20 -11.65
N GLY A 81 -5.25 12.13 -10.35
CA GLY A 81 -4.13 12.87 -9.77
C GLY A 81 -2.75 12.33 -10.14
N ASP A 82 -2.67 11.11 -10.68
CA ASP A 82 -1.44 10.48 -11.14
C ASP A 82 -1.74 9.51 -12.30
N THR A 83 -1.71 10.03 -13.53
CA THR A 83 -2.01 9.24 -14.72
C THR A 83 -0.96 8.15 -14.97
N GLY A 84 0.29 8.37 -14.55
CA GLY A 84 1.35 7.37 -14.66
C GLY A 84 1.06 6.14 -13.79
N ARG A 85 0.57 6.36 -12.57
CA ARG A 85 0.06 5.29 -11.69
C ARG A 85 -1.07 4.51 -12.33
N LEU A 86 -2.07 5.20 -12.88
CA LEU A 86 -3.21 4.54 -13.53
C LEU A 86 -2.75 3.65 -14.69
N LEU A 87 -1.91 4.17 -15.58
CA LEU A 87 -1.35 3.42 -16.71
C LEU A 87 -0.56 2.20 -16.24
N SER A 88 0.37 2.41 -15.31
CA SER A 88 1.22 1.34 -14.75
C SER A 88 0.38 0.21 -14.15
N ILE A 89 -0.65 0.55 -13.37
CA ILE A 89 -1.58 -0.42 -12.79
C ILE A 89 -2.32 -1.21 -13.88
N LEU A 90 -2.95 -0.52 -14.82
CA LEU A 90 -3.76 -1.17 -15.86
C LEU A 90 -2.93 -2.04 -16.81
N GLN A 91 -1.66 -1.69 -17.06
CA GLN A 91 -0.76 -2.42 -17.96
C GLN A 91 -0.01 -3.58 -17.29
N SER A 92 -0.04 -3.67 -15.96
CA SER A 92 0.71 -4.66 -15.19
C SER A 92 -0.10 -5.90 -14.82
N ASP A 93 0.59 -7.02 -14.56
CA ASP A 93 0.00 -8.14 -13.82
C ASP A 93 -0.29 -7.68 -12.38
N PRO A 94 -1.54 -7.80 -11.87
CA PRO A 94 -1.90 -7.20 -10.60
C PRO A 94 -1.21 -7.85 -9.39
N ASP A 95 -0.91 -9.15 -9.43
CA ASP A 95 -0.26 -9.86 -8.33
C ASP A 95 1.25 -9.54 -8.29
N ALA A 96 1.89 -9.50 -9.47
CA ALA A 96 3.29 -9.09 -9.60
C ALA A 96 3.47 -7.62 -9.25
N HIS A 97 2.53 -6.75 -9.64
CA HIS A 97 2.58 -5.34 -9.30
C HIS A 97 2.48 -5.13 -7.79
N LEU A 98 1.51 -5.78 -7.12
CA LEU A 98 1.42 -5.71 -5.66
C LEU A 98 2.71 -6.18 -4.98
N THR A 99 3.28 -7.29 -5.46
CA THR A 99 4.56 -7.82 -4.96
C THR A 99 5.71 -6.81 -5.12
N SER A 100 5.75 -6.09 -6.25
CA SER A 100 6.74 -5.02 -6.48
C SER A 100 6.55 -3.90 -5.48
N LEU A 101 5.32 -3.41 -5.27
CA LEU A 101 5.04 -2.34 -4.31
C LEU A 101 5.51 -2.68 -2.90
N VAL A 102 5.26 -3.92 -2.47
CA VAL A 102 5.69 -4.43 -1.16
C VAL A 102 7.21 -4.46 -1.03
N THR A 103 7.89 -4.90 -2.08
CA THR A 103 9.35 -4.97 -2.13
C THR A 103 9.97 -3.56 -2.13
N ASP A 104 9.41 -2.66 -2.94
CA ASP A 104 9.93 -1.32 -3.15
C ASP A 104 9.83 -0.44 -1.91
N VAL A 105 8.69 -0.49 -1.18
CA VAL A 105 8.53 0.31 0.05
C VAL A 105 9.46 -0.18 1.17
N THR A 106 9.71 -1.49 1.24
CA THR A 106 10.67 -2.07 2.18
C THR A 106 12.09 -1.59 1.86
N ALA A 107 12.48 -1.59 0.58
CA ALA A 107 13.77 -1.06 0.14
C ALA A 107 13.88 0.46 0.34
N GLN A 108 12.79 1.22 0.21
CA GLN A 108 12.76 2.65 0.49
C GLN A 108 13.05 2.96 1.96
N ALA A 109 12.55 2.14 2.89
CA ALA A 109 12.81 2.30 4.33
C ALA A 109 14.31 2.28 4.70
N ASP A 110 15.15 1.66 3.85
CA ASP A 110 16.61 1.64 4.02
C ASP A 110 17.29 2.88 3.43
N ARG A 111 16.71 3.48 2.39
CA ARG A 111 17.32 4.57 1.61
C ARG A 111 16.93 5.94 2.14
N VAL A 112 15.68 6.12 2.56
CA VAL A 112 15.19 7.41 3.03
C VAL A 112 15.80 7.77 4.37
N THR A 113 16.09 9.06 4.54
CA THR A 113 16.83 9.55 5.72
C THR A 113 15.98 10.45 6.60
N SER A 114 14.83 10.91 6.11
CA SER A 114 13.91 11.76 6.85
C SER A 114 12.52 11.13 7.02
N GLU A 115 11.85 11.52 8.10
CA GLU A 115 10.49 11.08 8.40
C GLU A 115 9.51 11.51 7.30
N SER A 116 9.65 12.74 6.79
CA SER A 116 8.80 13.26 5.72
C SER A 116 8.94 12.48 4.42
N GLU A 117 10.14 12.01 4.06
CA GLU A 117 10.34 11.12 2.92
C GLU A 117 9.65 9.77 3.13
N MET A 118 9.80 9.17 4.31
CA MET A 118 9.14 7.90 4.64
C MET A 118 7.60 8.05 4.62
N MET A 119 7.07 9.15 5.15
CA MET A 119 5.64 9.44 5.12
C MET A 119 5.09 9.53 3.69
N ARG A 120 5.81 10.21 2.79
CA ARG A 120 5.47 10.29 1.37
C ARG A 120 5.51 8.91 0.70
N ALA A 121 6.57 8.14 0.94
CA ALA A 121 6.74 6.78 0.43
C ALA A 121 5.57 5.86 0.80
N LEU A 122 5.22 5.80 2.09
CA LEU A 122 4.11 4.97 2.58
C LEU A 122 2.76 5.39 1.94
N ARG A 123 2.50 6.69 1.82
CA ARG A 123 1.27 7.22 1.23
C ARG A 123 1.20 6.96 -0.27
N ALA A 124 2.31 7.08 -0.98
CA ALA A 124 2.41 6.74 -2.39
C ALA A 124 2.08 5.25 -2.61
N VAL A 125 2.71 4.34 -1.86
CA VAL A 125 2.43 2.90 -1.97
C VAL A 125 0.99 2.57 -1.61
N LYS A 126 0.44 3.17 -0.54
CA LYS A 126 -0.97 3.01 -0.18
C LYS A 126 -1.91 3.46 -1.29
N ALA A 127 -1.60 4.59 -1.94
CA ALA A 127 -2.39 5.11 -3.04
C ALA A 127 -2.33 4.19 -4.28
N GLN A 128 -1.16 3.66 -4.62
CA GLN A 128 -1.01 2.70 -5.73
C GLN A 128 -1.73 1.39 -5.43
N ALA A 129 -1.49 0.78 -4.27
CA ALA A 129 -2.09 -0.48 -3.87
C ALA A 129 -3.62 -0.35 -3.72
N ALA A 130 -4.14 0.72 -3.12
CA ALA A 130 -5.58 0.92 -2.99
C ALA A 130 -6.28 1.00 -4.35
N LEU A 131 -5.70 1.72 -5.32
CA LEU A 131 -6.25 1.80 -6.68
C LEU A 131 -6.18 0.45 -7.40
N LEU A 132 -5.03 -0.24 -7.32
CA LEU A 132 -4.82 -1.56 -7.90
C LEU A 132 -5.84 -2.58 -7.36
N ILE A 133 -5.93 -2.70 -6.03
CA ILE A 133 -6.82 -3.64 -5.35
C ILE A 133 -8.27 -3.35 -5.73
N ALA A 134 -8.69 -2.07 -5.70
CA ALA A 134 -10.05 -1.69 -6.02
C ALA A 134 -10.43 -1.96 -7.49
N LEU A 135 -9.52 -1.68 -8.44
CA LEU A 135 -9.77 -1.97 -9.85
C LEU A 135 -9.84 -3.48 -10.11
N ALA A 136 -9.00 -4.28 -9.44
CA ALA A 136 -9.04 -5.74 -9.52
C ALA A 136 -10.34 -6.32 -8.92
N ASP A 137 -10.82 -5.75 -7.83
CA ASP A 137 -12.09 -6.13 -7.18
C ASP A 137 -13.30 -5.79 -8.07
N ILE A 138 -13.44 -4.50 -8.44
CA ILE A 138 -14.53 -3.99 -9.27
C ILE A 138 -14.58 -4.70 -10.63
N GLY A 139 -13.41 -4.94 -11.22
CA GLY A 139 -13.26 -5.64 -12.50
C GLY A 139 -13.42 -7.16 -12.43
N LYS A 140 -13.74 -7.71 -11.25
CA LYS A 140 -13.89 -9.15 -10.98
C LYS A 140 -12.64 -9.98 -11.32
N VAL A 141 -11.47 -9.35 -11.27
CA VAL A 141 -10.17 -9.98 -11.49
C VAL A 141 -9.73 -10.75 -10.26
N TRP A 142 -9.94 -10.17 -9.07
CA TRP A 142 -9.64 -10.82 -7.81
C TRP A 142 -10.92 -11.22 -7.07
N PRO A 143 -10.99 -12.44 -6.52
CA PRO A 143 -12.05 -12.79 -5.59
C PRO A 143 -11.89 -12.00 -4.29
N VAL A 144 -13.00 -11.81 -3.57
CA VAL A 144 -13.02 -11.05 -2.29
C VAL A 144 -11.94 -11.50 -1.30
N MET A 145 -11.67 -12.80 -1.22
CA MET A 145 -10.62 -13.34 -0.34
C MET A 145 -9.21 -12.89 -0.73
N ARG A 146 -8.93 -12.68 -2.02
CA ARG A 146 -7.65 -12.12 -2.47
C ARG A 146 -7.58 -10.62 -2.19
N VAL A 147 -8.71 -9.91 -2.35
CA VAL A 147 -8.81 -8.48 -2.03
C VAL A 147 -8.50 -8.22 -0.55
N THR A 148 -9.13 -8.96 0.38
CA THR A 148 -8.87 -8.80 1.82
C THR A 148 -7.45 -9.20 2.21
N ALA A 149 -6.90 -10.25 1.58
CA ALA A 149 -5.51 -10.63 1.77
C ALA A 149 -4.55 -9.54 1.28
N ALA A 150 -4.79 -8.93 0.11
CA ALA A 150 -3.97 -7.86 -0.44
C ALA A 150 -4.02 -6.57 0.41
N LEU A 151 -5.19 -6.23 0.96
CA LEU A 151 -5.33 -5.12 1.91
C LEU A 151 -4.55 -5.38 3.20
N THR A 152 -4.60 -6.62 3.69
CA THR A 152 -3.83 -7.04 4.87
C THR A 152 -2.32 -7.02 4.59
N GLU A 153 -1.89 -7.51 3.42
CA GLU A 153 -0.50 -7.49 2.97
C GLU A 153 0.05 -6.06 2.89
N LEU A 154 -0.74 -5.12 2.37
CA LEU A 154 -0.40 -3.70 2.36
C LEU A 154 -0.23 -3.13 3.77
N ALA A 155 -1.17 -3.41 4.68
CA ALA A 155 -1.11 -2.93 6.07
C ALA A 155 0.11 -3.47 6.80
N ASP A 156 0.34 -4.78 6.69
CA ASP A 156 1.47 -5.46 7.29
C ASP A 156 2.81 -4.91 6.75
N THR A 157 2.90 -4.72 5.44
CA THR A 157 4.07 -4.11 4.80
C THR A 157 4.31 -2.68 5.27
N ALA A 158 3.26 -1.85 5.38
CA ALA A 158 3.39 -0.48 5.84
C ALA A 158 3.91 -0.41 7.29
N VAL A 159 3.41 -1.29 8.17
CA VAL A 159 3.88 -1.40 9.56
C VAL A 159 5.35 -1.83 9.58
N ARG A 160 5.72 -2.89 8.84
CA ARG A 160 7.12 -3.37 8.76
C ARG A 160 8.06 -2.29 8.26
N ALA A 161 7.72 -1.64 7.15
CA ALA A 161 8.54 -0.59 6.55
C ALA A 161 8.70 0.63 7.49
N ALA A 162 7.64 1.02 8.21
CA ALA A 162 7.70 2.09 9.20
C ALA A 162 8.60 1.74 10.38
N VAL A 163 8.48 0.52 10.94
CA VAL A 163 9.35 0.03 12.03
C VAL A 163 10.81 0.00 11.58
N ARG A 164 11.08 -0.58 10.40
CA ARG A 164 12.41 -0.67 9.81
C ARG A 164 13.05 0.72 9.64
N PHE A 165 12.30 1.68 9.09
CA PHE A 165 12.77 3.07 8.96
C PHE A 165 13.13 3.69 10.32
N LEU A 166 12.27 3.54 11.33
CA LEU A 166 12.51 4.12 12.66
C LEU A 166 13.73 3.50 13.34
N MET A 167 13.92 2.19 13.19
CA MET A 167 15.10 1.53 13.72
C MET A 167 16.37 1.92 12.98
N ASN A 168 16.33 1.99 11.64
CA ASN A 168 17.42 2.54 10.83
C ASN A 168 17.78 3.97 11.28
N ASP A 169 16.80 4.82 11.57
CA ASP A 169 17.02 6.16 12.10
C ASP A 169 17.70 6.15 13.49
N LEU A 170 17.29 5.25 14.39
CA LEU A 170 17.99 5.06 15.67
C LEU A 170 19.44 4.60 15.49
N VAL A 171 19.70 3.67 14.57
CA VAL A 171 21.06 3.21 14.23
C VAL A 171 21.91 4.37 13.71
N ARG A 172 21.40 5.15 12.76
CA ARG A 172 22.10 6.34 12.21
C ARG A 172 22.45 7.37 13.28
N ARG A 173 21.58 7.52 14.29
CA ARG A 173 21.79 8.45 15.42
C ARG A 173 22.64 7.86 16.55
N GLY A 174 23.14 6.63 16.42
CA GLY A 174 23.90 5.94 17.47
C GLY A 174 23.07 5.58 18.70
N LYS A 175 21.74 5.50 18.57
CA LYS A 175 20.80 5.18 19.65
C LYS A 175 20.34 3.72 19.66
N LEU A 176 20.82 2.91 18.72
CA LEU A 176 20.58 1.47 18.63
C LEU A 176 21.83 0.81 18.03
N ASN A 177 22.25 -0.33 18.59
CA ASN A 177 23.39 -1.12 18.09
C ASN A 177 22.96 -2.59 17.85
N PRO A 178 22.18 -2.84 16.78
CA PRO A 178 21.62 -4.16 16.49
C PRO A 178 22.72 -5.16 16.09
N ALA A 179 22.40 -6.45 16.20
CA ALA A 179 23.31 -7.52 15.77
C ALA A 179 23.59 -7.49 14.26
N ASP A 180 22.55 -7.18 13.46
CA ASP A 180 22.66 -6.93 12.02
C ASP A 180 22.15 -5.53 11.71
N LYS A 181 23.02 -4.66 11.20
CA LYS A 181 22.67 -3.28 10.81
C LYS A 181 21.82 -3.24 9.53
N ALA A 182 21.85 -4.28 8.71
CA ALA A 182 21.02 -4.38 7.51
C ALA A 182 19.58 -4.81 7.83
N GLN A 183 19.33 -5.35 9.02
CA GLN A 183 18.01 -5.80 9.48
C GLN A 183 17.83 -5.47 10.97
N PRO A 184 17.84 -4.18 11.35
CA PRO A 184 17.87 -3.77 12.76
C PRO A 184 16.63 -4.22 13.56
N GLU A 185 15.53 -4.53 12.88
CA GLU A 185 14.29 -5.05 13.46
C GLU A 185 14.34 -6.52 13.86
N ILE A 186 15.27 -7.29 13.29
CA ILE A 186 15.37 -8.72 13.60
C ILE A 186 16.12 -8.90 14.91
N GLY A 187 15.44 -9.50 15.90
CA GLY A 187 16.00 -9.74 17.23
C GLY A 187 16.10 -8.48 18.10
N SER A 188 15.46 -7.38 17.72
CA SER A 188 15.46 -6.10 18.45
C SER A 188 14.64 -6.10 19.75
N GLY A 189 14.00 -7.24 20.06
CA GLY A 189 13.07 -7.35 21.17
C GLY A 189 11.80 -6.49 21.01
N TYR A 190 11.51 -5.91 19.84
CA TYR A 190 10.30 -5.11 19.59
C TYR A 190 9.30 -5.89 18.73
N PHE A 191 8.06 -6.02 19.21
CA PHE A 191 7.03 -6.83 18.58
C PHE A 191 5.78 -6.00 18.35
N VAL A 192 5.22 -6.09 17.14
CA VAL A 192 3.93 -5.50 16.79
C VAL A 192 2.97 -6.64 16.47
N LEU A 193 1.90 -6.75 17.26
CA LEU A 193 0.84 -7.73 17.09
C LEU A 193 -0.35 -7.08 16.42
N ALA A 194 -0.72 -7.59 15.25
CA ALA A 194 -1.95 -7.21 14.57
C ALA A 194 -3.15 -7.90 15.24
N MET A 195 -4.14 -7.11 15.62
CA MET A 195 -5.39 -7.56 16.22
C MET A 195 -6.56 -7.36 15.25
N GLY A 196 -7.76 -7.77 15.66
CA GLY A 196 -8.98 -7.55 14.89
C GLY A 196 -8.91 -8.12 13.47
N LYS A 197 -9.41 -7.36 12.50
CA LYS A 197 -9.48 -7.78 11.09
C LYS A 197 -8.10 -7.97 10.45
N MET A 198 -7.12 -7.17 10.85
CA MET A 198 -5.74 -7.33 10.36
C MET A 198 -5.16 -8.67 10.84
N GLY A 199 -5.32 -8.98 12.14
CA GLY A 199 -4.87 -10.25 12.71
C GLY A 199 -5.61 -11.48 12.14
N ALA A 200 -6.84 -11.29 11.67
CA ALA A 200 -7.67 -12.32 11.04
C ALA A 200 -7.53 -12.38 9.50
N PHE A 201 -6.64 -11.59 8.88
CA PHE A 201 -6.42 -11.55 7.43
C PHE A 201 -7.65 -11.16 6.59
N GLU A 202 -8.52 -10.32 7.16
CA GLU A 202 -9.80 -9.91 6.57
C GLU A 202 -10.01 -8.39 6.54
N LEU A 203 -8.93 -7.61 6.35
CA LEU A 203 -9.05 -6.15 6.21
C LEU A 203 -9.97 -5.76 5.05
N ASN A 204 -10.72 -4.68 5.28
CA ASN A 204 -11.50 -4.01 4.24
C ASN A 204 -10.93 -2.59 3.97
N TYR A 205 -11.42 -1.92 2.93
CA TYR A 205 -10.88 -0.65 2.43
C TYR A 205 -10.82 0.50 3.45
N SER A 206 -11.69 0.50 4.46
CA SER A 206 -11.82 1.57 5.46
C SER A 206 -11.52 1.11 6.88
N SER A 207 -10.93 -0.08 7.04
CA SER A 207 -10.59 -0.64 8.35
C SER A 207 -9.50 0.17 9.02
N ASP A 208 -9.66 0.32 10.33
CA ASP A 208 -8.56 0.71 11.21
C ASP A 208 -7.67 -0.52 11.44
N ILE A 209 -6.42 -0.29 11.80
CA ILE A 209 -5.50 -1.38 12.16
C ILE A 209 -5.27 -1.36 13.66
N ASP A 210 -5.71 -2.41 14.33
CA ASP A 210 -5.55 -2.55 15.78
C ASP A 210 -4.18 -3.17 16.07
N LEU A 211 -3.28 -2.41 16.68
CA LEU A 211 -1.91 -2.86 16.96
C LEU A 211 -1.64 -2.91 18.48
N ILE A 212 -1.13 -4.04 18.96
CA ILE A 212 -0.53 -4.15 20.30
C ILE A 212 0.99 -4.20 20.13
N VAL A 213 1.69 -3.31 20.83
CA VAL A 213 3.15 -3.28 20.82
C VAL A 213 3.70 -3.80 22.13
N LEU A 214 4.62 -4.75 22.04
CA LEU A 214 5.34 -5.33 23.16
C LEU A 214 6.84 -5.15 22.95
N PHE A 215 7.61 -5.10 24.04
CA PHE A 215 9.06 -5.15 23.96
C PHE A 215 9.68 -6.02 25.06
N ASP A 216 10.82 -6.62 24.75
CA ASP A 216 11.65 -7.39 25.68
C ASP A 216 12.76 -6.48 26.23
N PRO A 217 12.73 -6.13 27.54
CA PRO A 217 13.72 -5.25 28.15
C PRO A 217 15.14 -5.83 28.17
N GLU A 218 15.30 -7.15 28.04
CA GLU A 218 16.61 -7.82 28.01
C GLU A 218 17.21 -7.89 26.60
N ARG A 219 16.43 -7.57 25.56
CA ARG A 219 16.84 -7.71 24.15
C ARG A 219 16.73 -6.42 23.34
N THR A 220 17.17 -5.30 23.89
CA THR A 220 16.88 -3.99 23.30
C THR A 220 17.97 -3.44 22.38
N ALA A 221 19.19 -3.96 22.46
CA ALA A 221 20.36 -3.44 21.74
C ALA A 221 20.59 -1.92 21.91
N LEU A 222 20.04 -1.32 22.97
CA LEU A 222 20.15 0.10 23.29
C LEU A 222 21.49 0.39 23.98
N PRO A 223 22.03 1.61 23.85
CA PRO A 223 23.24 2.02 24.58
C PRO A 223 23.05 1.91 26.11
N PRO A 224 24.12 1.59 26.87
CA PRO A 224 24.07 1.57 28.33
C PRO A 224 23.51 2.86 28.94
N GLY A 225 22.68 2.73 29.98
CA GLY A 225 22.01 3.87 30.62
C GLY A 225 20.78 4.40 29.88
N THR A 226 20.41 3.83 28.73
CA THR A 226 19.14 4.16 28.05
C THR A 226 17.97 3.48 28.74
N GLU A 227 16.95 4.25 29.12
CA GLU A 227 15.70 3.69 29.62
C GLU A 227 14.91 3.00 28.50
N ALA A 228 14.87 1.66 28.55
CA ALA A 228 14.28 0.82 27.50
C ALA A 228 12.80 1.16 27.23
N ALA A 229 11.99 1.30 28.29
CA ALA A 229 10.57 1.60 28.16
C ALA A 229 10.34 2.94 27.42
N ALA A 230 11.00 4.00 27.86
CA ALA A 230 10.89 5.31 27.24
C ALA A 230 11.38 5.30 25.77
N ALA A 231 12.42 4.53 25.44
CA ALA A 231 12.91 4.39 24.07
C ALA A 231 11.88 3.71 23.15
N HIS A 232 11.31 2.59 23.57
CA HIS A 232 10.30 1.87 22.77
C HIS A 232 8.99 2.65 22.67
N VAL A 233 8.54 3.32 23.74
CA VAL A 233 7.37 4.21 23.67
C VAL A 233 7.56 5.31 22.63
N ARG A 234 8.77 5.90 22.53
CA ARG A 234 9.07 6.89 21.48
C ARG A 234 9.05 6.28 20.09
N LEU A 235 9.61 5.08 19.92
CA LEU A 235 9.57 4.35 18.65
C LEU A 235 8.11 4.06 18.24
N THR A 236 7.27 3.58 19.16
CA THR A 236 5.85 3.31 18.91
C THR A 236 5.07 4.57 18.56
N ARG A 237 5.34 5.70 19.23
CA ARG A 237 4.76 7.00 18.85
C ARG A 237 5.16 7.40 17.43
N GLY A 238 6.41 7.17 17.04
CA GLY A 238 6.88 7.37 15.67
C GLY A 238 6.15 6.47 14.66
N LEU A 239 5.95 5.19 14.99
CA LEU A 239 5.21 4.24 14.15
C LEU A 239 3.78 4.74 13.90
N VAL A 240 3.07 5.06 14.98
CA VAL A 240 1.72 5.61 14.92
C VAL A 240 1.69 6.87 14.05
N LYS A 241 2.62 7.80 14.27
CA LYS A 241 2.74 9.05 13.50
C LYS A 241 2.88 8.79 11.99
N LEU A 242 3.81 7.93 11.59
CA LEU A 242 4.07 7.61 10.18
C LEU A 242 2.82 7.08 9.46
N LEU A 243 2.02 6.27 10.16
CA LEU A 243 0.83 5.62 9.63
C LEU A 243 -0.40 6.54 9.61
N GLN A 244 -0.68 7.24 10.71
CA GLN A 244 -1.97 7.92 10.89
C GLN A 244 -1.99 9.42 10.59
N GLU A 245 -0.84 10.11 10.70
CA GLU A 245 -0.82 11.58 10.58
C GLU A 245 -1.31 12.01 9.18
N ARG A 246 -2.14 13.04 9.09
CA ARG A 246 -2.63 13.50 7.79
C ARG A 246 -1.66 14.53 7.21
N THR A 247 -1.13 14.24 6.03
CA THR A 247 -0.35 15.19 5.22
C THR A 247 -1.16 15.61 3.99
N THR A 248 -0.56 16.42 3.12
CA THR A 248 -1.11 16.71 1.78
C THR A 248 -1.32 15.46 0.93
N ASP A 249 -0.58 14.38 1.21
CA ASP A 249 -0.69 13.08 0.52
C ASP A 249 -1.67 12.13 1.25
N GLY A 250 -2.40 12.64 2.23
CA GLY A 250 -3.34 11.87 3.05
C GLY A 250 -2.67 11.14 4.22
N TYR A 251 -3.13 9.92 4.49
CA TYR A 251 -2.64 9.05 5.56
C TYR A 251 -2.63 7.59 5.07
N VAL A 252 -1.92 6.72 5.79
CA VAL A 252 -1.77 5.31 5.42
C VAL A 252 -2.92 4.49 6.02
N PHE A 253 -2.95 4.36 7.35
CA PHE A 253 -3.98 3.69 8.13
C PHE A 253 -4.26 4.47 9.42
N ARG A 254 -5.48 4.39 9.93
CA ARG A 254 -5.79 4.83 11.29
C ARG A 254 -5.39 3.71 12.25
N VAL A 255 -4.75 4.07 13.36
CA VAL A 255 -4.16 3.17 14.36
C VAL A 255 -4.61 3.63 15.74
#